data_AF-A0A399G4G6-F1
#
_entry.id   AF-A0A399G4G6-F1
#
_cell.length_a   1.000
_cell.length_b   1.000
_cell.length_c   1.000
_cell.angle_alpha   90.00
_cell.angle_beta   90.00
_cell.angle_gamma   90.00
#
_symmetry.space_group_name_H-M   'P 1'
#
loop_
_entity.id
_entity.type
_entity.pdbx_description
1 polymer ?
#
loop_
_entity_poly.entity_id
_entity_poly.type
_entity_poly.pdbx_seq_one_letter_code
_entity_poly.pdbx_strand_id
1 'polypeptide(L)'
;MQLRVKAGLIQAAVAAVIIPLLIQPAFILGYTSYVWLLFMALPLFFLLGADLRALPSMLLSFAAGQLWAVLLGVATGALAGLLGPAAGGALAAVLVIFTMLTVHDTLLKSTFLGNVPAMFTGMALTSFVLDLTPAEAPALTPLHITAFFLYGTVIAVALAMVGGFLCSRVLGEDWRTKLEGGSAEEAPAV
;
A
#
# COMPACT_ATOMS: atom_id res chain seq x y z
N MET A 1 26.94 -3.31 11.50
CA MET A 1 25.92 -4.30 11.95
C MET A 1 25.08 -3.97 13.22
N GLN A 2 25.64 -3.62 14.40
CA GLN A 2 24.86 -3.53 15.66
C GLN A 2 23.79 -2.43 15.73
N LEU A 3 24.02 -1.26 15.11
CA LEU A 3 23.07 -0.14 15.12
C LEU A 3 21.75 -0.49 14.40
N ARG A 4 21.86 -1.17 13.26
CA ARG A 4 20.71 -1.60 12.44
C ARG A 4 19.80 -2.57 13.20
N VAL A 5 20.39 -3.51 13.94
CA VAL A 5 19.65 -4.44 14.80
C VAL A 5 18.93 -3.68 15.92
N LYS A 6 19.60 -2.73 16.60
CA LYS A 6 18.98 -1.93 17.66
C LYS A 6 17.82 -1.09 17.15
N ALA A 7 18.00 -0.39 16.02
CA ALA A 7 16.94 0.39 15.39
C ALA A 7 15.75 -0.50 14.99
N GLY A 8 16.02 -1.67 14.38
CA GLY A 8 14.99 -2.64 14.04
C GLY A 8 14.21 -3.16 15.25
N LEU A 9 14.90 -3.45 16.36
CA LEU A 9 14.25 -3.88 17.60
C LEU A 9 13.36 -2.79 18.20
N ILE A 10 13.80 -1.53 18.21
CA ILE A 10 12.99 -0.40 18.68
C ILE A 10 11.75 -0.25 17.79
N GLN A 11 11.91 -0.26 16.47
CA GLN A 11 10.79 -0.15 15.55
C GLN A 11 9.80 -1.31 15.68
N ALA A 12 10.29 -2.55 15.86
CA ALA A 12 9.45 -3.71 16.09
C ALA A 12 8.68 -3.63 17.42
N ALA A 13 9.33 -3.19 18.50
CA ALA A 13 8.68 -2.99 19.80
C ALA A 13 7.60 -1.91 19.73
N VAL A 14 7.87 -0.81 19.02
CA VAL A 14 6.87 0.24 18.76
C VAL A 14 5.70 -0.31 17.96
N ALA A 15 5.96 -1.06 16.89
CA ALA A 15 4.92 -1.67 16.07
C ALA A 15 4.03 -2.63 16.88
N ALA A 16 4.64 -3.44 17.75
CA ALA A 16 3.93 -4.38 18.62
C ALA A 16 2.96 -3.68 19.60
N VAL A 17 3.18 -2.40 19.93
CA VAL A 17 2.29 -1.64 20.82
C VAL A 17 1.30 -0.79 20.02
N ILE A 18 1.78 -0.06 19.01
CA ILE A 18 0.98 0.91 18.26
C ILE A 18 -0.05 0.23 17.37
N ILE A 19 0.31 -0.87 16.68
CA ILE A 19 -0.61 -1.55 15.76
C ILE A 19 -1.84 -2.07 16.53
N PRO A 20 -1.72 -2.86 17.63
CA PRO A 20 -2.88 -3.35 18.36
C PRO A 20 -3.81 -2.25 18.86
N LEU A 21 -3.28 -1.08 19.25
CA LEU A 21 -4.08 0.06 19.70
C LEU A 21 -4.82 0.71 18.53
N LEU A 22 -4.15 0.91 17.40
CA LEU A 22 -4.73 1.59 16.24
C LEU A 22 -5.67 0.68 15.44
N ILE A 23 -5.60 -0.64 15.54
CA ILE A 23 -6.59 -1.49 14.86
C ILE A 23 -7.93 -1.60 15.60
N GLN A 24 -8.01 -1.20 16.89
CA GLN A 24 -9.22 -1.32 17.71
C GLN A 24 -10.48 -0.73 17.06
N PRO A 25 -10.45 0.44 16.39
CA PRO A 25 -11.64 0.99 15.74
C PRO A 25 -12.25 0.05 14.69
N ALA A 26 -11.43 -0.76 14.00
CA ALA A 26 -11.93 -1.72 13.03
C ALA A 26 -12.77 -2.82 13.70
N PHE A 27 -12.37 -3.26 14.90
CA PHE A 27 -13.12 -4.22 15.71
C PHE A 27 -14.42 -3.62 16.24
N ILE A 28 -14.36 -2.39 16.76
CA ILE A 28 -15.53 -1.68 17.31
C ILE A 28 -16.60 -1.43 16.23
N LEU A 29 -16.17 -1.12 15.01
CA LEU A 29 -17.06 -0.87 13.87
C LEU A 29 -17.56 -2.15 13.17
N GLY A 30 -17.19 -3.34 13.64
CA GLY A 30 -17.65 -4.62 13.08
C GLY A 30 -16.90 -5.07 11.83
N TYR A 31 -15.73 -4.49 11.53
CA TYR A 31 -14.89 -4.86 10.38
C TYR A 31 -13.73 -5.79 10.75
N THR A 32 -13.88 -6.62 11.78
CA THR A 32 -12.85 -7.55 12.28
C THR A 32 -12.26 -8.42 11.16
N SER A 33 -13.11 -8.95 10.27
CA SER A 33 -12.68 -9.81 9.15
C SER A 33 -11.83 -9.07 8.11
N TYR A 34 -11.85 -7.74 8.12
CA TYR A 34 -11.17 -6.87 7.15
C TYR A 34 -9.99 -6.11 7.75
N VAL A 35 -9.62 -6.37 9.01
CA VAL A 35 -8.50 -5.68 9.67
C VAL A 35 -7.19 -5.78 8.87
N TRP A 36 -7.02 -6.86 8.11
CA TRP A 36 -5.87 -7.10 7.23
C TRP A 36 -5.72 -6.06 6.12
N LEU A 37 -6.81 -5.43 5.69
CA LEU A 37 -6.77 -4.38 4.67
C LEU A 37 -6.01 -3.13 5.15
N LEU A 38 -5.97 -2.88 6.46
CA LEU A 38 -5.21 -1.79 7.05
C LEU A 38 -3.70 -1.95 6.84
N PHE A 39 -3.22 -3.18 6.67
CA PHE A 39 -1.81 -3.47 6.49
C PHE A 39 -1.32 -3.22 5.05
N MET A 40 -2.22 -3.03 4.08
CA MET A 40 -1.83 -2.87 2.66
C MET A 40 -1.09 -1.57 2.39
N ALA A 41 -1.36 -0.52 3.17
CA ALA A 41 -0.66 0.77 3.03
C ALA A 41 0.75 0.76 3.62
N LEU A 42 1.02 -0.10 4.61
CA LEU A 42 2.32 -0.18 5.29
C LEU A 42 3.48 -0.50 4.33
N PRO A 43 3.46 -1.60 3.55
CA PRO A 43 4.57 -1.93 2.66
C PRO A 43 4.77 -0.87 1.59
N LEU A 44 3.71 -0.24 1.07
CA LEU A 44 3.82 0.86 0.11
C LEU A 44 4.48 2.09 0.73
N PHE A 45 4.04 2.51 1.92
CA PHE A 45 4.61 3.67 2.58
C PHE A 45 6.10 3.47 2.92
N PHE A 46 6.48 2.29 3.39
CA PHE A 46 7.87 1.97 3.68
C PHE A 46 8.72 1.75 2.41
N LEU A 47 8.13 1.24 1.32
CA LEU A 47 8.79 1.16 0.01
C LEU A 47 9.15 2.55 -0.54
N LEU A 48 8.31 3.55 -0.25
CA LEU A 48 8.56 4.96 -0.57
C LEU A 48 9.50 5.65 0.44
N GLY A 49 10.20 4.88 1.28
CA GLY A 49 11.16 5.41 2.24
C GLY A 49 10.52 6.10 3.46
N ALA A 50 9.24 5.85 3.74
CA ALA A 50 8.47 6.56 4.75
C ALA A 50 8.47 8.10 4.54
N ASP A 51 8.53 8.55 3.29
CA ASP A 51 8.47 9.96 2.93
C ASP A 51 7.04 10.48 2.93
N LEU A 52 6.75 11.42 3.85
CA LEU A 52 5.44 12.06 3.94
C LEU A 52 5.09 12.87 2.68
N ARG A 53 6.08 13.33 1.92
CA ARG A 53 5.86 14.06 0.66
C ARG A 53 5.36 13.15 -0.46
N ALA A 54 5.61 11.85 -0.36
CA ALA A 54 5.12 10.86 -1.30
C ALA A 54 3.65 10.45 -1.05
N LEU A 55 3.07 10.82 0.10
CA LEU A 55 1.70 10.45 0.46
C LEU A 55 0.64 10.93 -0.56
N PRO A 56 0.64 12.20 -1.03
CA PRO A 56 -0.37 12.63 -2.01
C PRO A 56 -0.32 11.80 -3.29
N SER A 57 0.90 11.47 -3.76
CA SER A 57 1.10 10.62 -4.94
C SER A 57 0.57 9.21 -4.68
N MET A 58 0.93 8.60 -3.54
CA MET A 58 0.46 7.27 -3.16
C MET A 58 -1.09 7.20 -3.08
N LEU A 59 -1.72 8.18 -2.44
CA LEU A 59 -3.17 8.21 -2.25
C LEU A 59 -3.92 8.44 -3.57
N LEU A 60 -3.44 9.37 -4.41
CA LEU A 60 -4.07 9.66 -5.70
C LEU A 60 -3.88 8.50 -6.68
N SER A 61 -2.70 7.90 -6.74
CA SER A 61 -2.47 6.70 -7.55
C SER A 61 -3.32 5.52 -7.07
N PHE A 62 -3.47 5.32 -5.76
CA PHE A 62 -4.37 4.30 -5.23
C PHE A 62 -5.82 4.52 -5.67
N ALA A 63 -6.33 5.76 -5.58
CA ALA A 63 -7.68 6.10 -6.05
C ALA A 63 -7.83 5.89 -7.57
N ALA A 64 -6.82 6.27 -8.37
CA ALA A 64 -6.80 5.98 -9.80
C ALA A 64 -6.82 4.48 -10.09
N GLY A 65 -6.13 3.68 -9.27
CA GLY A 65 -6.18 2.22 -9.34
C GLY A 65 -7.59 1.66 -9.19
N GLN A 66 -8.40 2.22 -8.29
CA GLN A 66 -9.81 1.80 -8.15
C GLN A 66 -10.63 2.10 -9.40
N LEU A 67 -10.36 3.24 -10.08
CA LEU A 67 -10.99 3.55 -11.37
C LEU A 67 -10.58 2.53 -12.45
N TRP A 68 -9.31 2.12 -12.48
CA TRP A 68 -8.84 1.07 -13.37
C TRP A 68 -9.52 -0.29 -13.09
N ALA A 69 -9.84 -0.61 -11.84
CA ALA A 69 -10.60 -1.81 -11.52
C ALA A 69 -12.04 -1.77 -12.09
N VAL A 70 -12.69 -0.60 -12.05
CA VAL A 70 -14.00 -0.41 -12.69
C VAL A 70 -13.88 -0.60 -14.21
N LEU A 71 -12.86 -0.02 -14.84
CA LEU A 71 -12.60 -0.19 -16.28
C LEU A 71 -12.32 -1.66 -16.63
N LEU A 72 -11.60 -2.39 -15.77
CA LEU A 72 -11.38 -3.83 -15.91
C LEU A 72 -12.70 -4.63 -15.87
N GLY A 73 -13.59 -4.31 -14.93
CA GLY A 73 -14.92 -4.93 -14.87
C GLY A 73 -15.72 -4.69 -16.15
N VAL A 74 -15.73 -3.46 -16.66
CA VAL A 74 -16.40 -3.10 -17.92
C VAL A 74 -15.81 -3.86 -19.11
N ALA A 75 -14.48 -3.88 -19.24
CA ALA A 75 -13.79 -4.59 -20.31
C ALA A 75 -14.04 -6.11 -20.25
N THR A 76 -14.06 -6.69 -19.04
CA THR A 76 -14.35 -8.09 -18.80
C THR A 76 -15.78 -8.42 -19.23
N GLY A 77 -16.77 -7.61 -18.83
CA GLY A 77 -18.16 -7.80 -19.24
C GLY A 77 -18.35 -7.73 -20.76
N ALA A 78 -17.70 -6.77 -21.42
CA ALA A 78 -17.77 -6.63 -22.87
C ALA A 78 -17.13 -7.81 -23.62
N LEU A 79 -15.94 -8.25 -23.19
CA LEU A 79 -15.19 -9.32 -23.85
C LEU A 79 -15.71 -10.72 -23.52
N ALA A 80 -16.28 -10.91 -22.33
CA ALA A 80 -16.90 -12.18 -21.95
C ALA A 80 -18.09 -12.53 -22.86
N GLY A 81 -18.85 -11.53 -23.33
CA GLY A 81 -19.95 -11.74 -24.28
C GLY A 81 -19.50 -12.21 -25.66
N LEU A 82 -18.25 -11.93 -26.05
CA LEU A 82 -17.71 -12.29 -27.37
C LEU A 82 -16.87 -13.58 -27.34
N LEU A 83 -16.08 -13.77 -26.28
CA LEU A 83 -15.03 -14.81 -26.20
C LEU A 83 -15.31 -15.86 -25.12
N GLY A 84 -16.37 -15.69 -24.33
CA GLY A 84 -16.66 -16.47 -23.14
C GLY A 84 -15.93 -15.94 -21.89
N PRO A 85 -16.38 -16.30 -20.67
CA PRO A 85 -15.95 -15.66 -19.42
C PRO A 85 -14.44 -15.74 -19.15
N ALA A 86 -13.83 -16.91 -19.35
CA ALA A 86 -12.42 -17.12 -19.03
C ALA A 86 -11.49 -16.37 -20.00
N ALA A 87 -11.68 -16.54 -21.31
CA ALA A 87 -10.87 -15.88 -22.33
C ALA A 87 -11.11 -14.36 -22.36
N GLY A 88 -12.37 -13.94 -22.20
CA GLY A 88 -12.73 -12.52 -22.12
C GLY A 88 -12.11 -11.81 -20.92
N GLY A 89 -12.16 -12.43 -19.73
CA GLY A 89 -11.52 -11.88 -18.53
C GLY A 89 -10.01 -11.81 -18.63
N ALA A 90 -9.36 -12.85 -19.15
CA ALA A 90 -7.91 -12.84 -19.36
C ALA A 90 -7.46 -11.74 -20.33
N LEU A 91 -8.15 -11.59 -21.47
CA LEU A 91 -7.84 -10.55 -22.44
C LEU A 91 -8.12 -9.14 -21.87
N ALA A 92 -9.22 -8.96 -21.15
CA ALA A 92 -9.53 -7.69 -20.49
C ALA A 92 -8.44 -7.28 -19.50
N ALA A 93 -7.98 -8.22 -18.66
CA ALA A 93 -6.90 -7.98 -17.70
C ALA A 93 -5.61 -7.53 -18.40
N VAL A 94 -5.20 -8.22 -19.47
CA VAL A 94 -4.02 -7.85 -20.26
C VAL A 94 -4.18 -6.44 -20.83
N LEU A 95 -5.28 -6.17 -21.54
CA LEU A 95 -5.50 -4.87 -22.18
C LEU A 95 -5.50 -3.72 -21.15
N VAL A 96 -6.21 -3.89 -20.04
CA VAL A 96 -6.30 -2.84 -19.02
C VAL A 96 -4.98 -2.64 -18.30
N ILE A 97 -4.27 -3.71 -17.92
CA ILE A 97 -2.96 -3.60 -17.25
C ILE A 97 -1.94 -2.90 -18.15
N PHE A 98 -1.84 -3.31 -19.42
CA PHE A 98 -0.89 -2.68 -20.34
C PHE A 98 -1.25 -1.24 -20.67
N THR A 99 -2.55 -0.92 -20.78
CA THR A 99 -3.00 0.46 -20.96
C THR A 99 -2.67 1.31 -19.73
N MET A 100 -2.94 0.80 -18.54
CA MET A 100 -2.64 1.45 -17.27
C MET A 100 -1.14 1.73 -17.13
N LEU A 101 -0.29 0.73 -17.40
CA LEU A 101 1.17 0.89 -17.40
C LEU A 101 1.62 1.94 -18.42
N THR A 102 1.09 1.89 -19.65
CA THR A 102 1.42 2.86 -20.70
C THR A 102 1.05 4.28 -20.26
N VAL A 103 -0.16 4.49 -19.73
CA VAL A 103 -0.61 5.81 -19.29
C VAL A 103 0.22 6.31 -18.10
N HIS A 104 0.42 5.49 -17.08
CA HIS A 104 0.96 5.98 -15.81
C HIS A 104 2.48 5.92 -15.70
N ASP A 105 3.11 4.88 -16.26
CA ASP A 105 4.57 4.74 -16.24
C ASP A 105 5.25 5.47 -17.40
N THR A 106 4.55 5.65 -18.54
CA THR A 106 5.14 6.36 -19.69
C THR A 106 4.69 7.82 -19.77
N LEU A 107 3.39 8.10 -19.66
CA LEU A 107 2.87 9.48 -19.87
C LEU A 107 2.81 10.31 -18.58
N LEU A 108 2.52 9.69 -17.43
CA LEU A 108 2.27 10.39 -16.16
C LEU A 108 3.35 10.17 -15.10
N LYS A 109 4.52 9.62 -15.48
CA LYS A 109 5.60 9.22 -14.56
C LYS A 109 6.06 10.32 -13.60
N SER A 110 6.10 11.57 -14.07
CA SER A 110 6.55 12.73 -13.29
C SER A 110 5.43 13.44 -12.53
N THR A 111 4.23 12.87 -12.50
CA THR A 111 3.05 13.44 -11.84
C THR A 111 2.69 12.68 -10.56
N PHE A 112 1.73 13.20 -9.80
CA PHE A 112 1.15 12.50 -8.65
C PHE A 112 0.45 11.17 -8.99
N LEU A 113 0.20 10.88 -10.27
CA LEU A 113 -0.40 9.62 -10.71
C LEU A 113 0.64 8.59 -11.19
N GLY A 114 1.94 8.93 -11.15
CA GLY A 114 3.02 8.05 -11.58
C GLY A 114 3.42 6.97 -10.57
N ASN A 115 2.77 6.88 -9.40
CA ASN A 115 3.06 5.85 -8.41
C ASN A 115 2.37 4.52 -8.78
N VAL A 116 3.02 3.81 -9.71
CA VAL A 116 2.54 2.53 -10.26
C VAL A 116 2.27 1.48 -9.17
N PRO A 117 3.15 1.26 -8.15
CA PRO A 117 2.86 0.31 -7.08
C PRO A 117 1.54 0.61 -6.35
N ALA A 118 1.31 1.87 -5.95
CA ALA A 118 0.08 2.24 -5.25
C ALA A 118 -1.16 2.07 -6.14
N MET A 119 -1.03 2.35 -7.43
CA MET A 119 -2.10 2.16 -8.40
C MET A 119 -2.47 0.68 -8.61
N PHE A 120 -1.47 -0.21 -8.75
CA PHE A 120 -1.74 -1.65 -8.80
C PHE A 120 -2.40 -2.14 -7.51
N THR A 121 -1.99 -1.66 -6.35
CA THR A 121 -2.63 -2.02 -5.09
C THR A 121 -4.09 -1.57 -5.08
N GLY A 122 -4.40 -0.35 -5.52
CA GLY A 122 -5.79 0.13 -5.64
C GLY A 122 -6.64 -0.72 -6.58
N MET A 123 -6.09 -1.07 -7.75
CA MET A 123 -6.79 -1.88 -8.74
C MET A 123 -7.01 -3.31 -8.23
N ALA A 124 -5.95 -4.00 -7.82
CA ALA A 124 -6.02 -5.39 -7.38
C ALA A 124 -6.90 -5.57 -6.15
N LEU A 125 -6.79 -4.66 -5.18
CA LEU A 125 -7.61 -4.72 -3.97
C LEU A 125 -9.10 -4.48 -4.28
N THR A 126 -9.39 -3.53 -5.18
CA THR A 126 -10.77 -3.26 -5.59
C THR A 126 -11.38 -4.43 -6.32
N SER A 127 -10.68 -5.00 -7.31
CA SER A 127 -11.17 -6.20 -8.01
C SER A 127 -11.38 -7.37 -7.05
N PHE A 128 -10.40 -7.63 -6.17
CA PHE A 128 -10.49 -8.72 -5.19
C PHE A 128 -11.70 -8.55 -4.27
N VAL A 129 -11.96 -7.34 -3.77
CA VAL A 129 -13.08 -7.08 -2.86
C VAL A 129 -14.42 -7.13 -3.57
N LEU A 130 -14.50 -6.70 -4.83
CA LEU A 130 -15.73 -6.79 -5.62
C LEU A 130 -16.07 -8.23 -6.02
N ASP A 131 -15.07 -9.09 -6.18
CA ASP A 131 -15.25 -10.52 -6.47
C ASP A 131 -15.57 -11.35 -5.22
N LEU A 132 -15.31 -10.82 -4.01
CA LEU A 132 -15.62 -11.50 -2.76
C LEU A 132 -17.13 -11.43 -2.46
N THR A 133 -17.76 -12.60 -2.30
CA THR A 133 -19.12 -12.70 -1.74
C THR A 133 -19.02 -12.88 -0.22
N PRO A 134 -19.39 -11.89 0.62
CA PRO A 134 -19.27 -12.05 2.06
C PRO A 134 -20.30 -13.05 2.58
N ALA A 135 -19.84 -14.13 3.23
CA ALA A 135 -20.74 -15.10 3.85
C ALA A 135 -21.36 -14.58 5.17
N GLU A 136 -20.61 -13.79 5.96
CA GLU A 136 -21.04 -13.28 7.27
C GLU A 136 -20.43 -11.90 7.61
N ALA A 137 -19.94 -11.15 6.62
CA ALA A 137 -19.25 -9.88 6.83
C ALA A 137 -19.88 -8.73 6.03
N PRO A 138 -19.78 -7.47 6.48
CA PRO A 138 -20.35 -6.35 5.76
C PRO A 138 -19.84 -6.25 4.32
N ALA A 139 -20.74 -6.11 3.35
CA ALA A 139 -20.35 -5.88 1.96
C ALA A 139 -19.52 -4.58 1.87
N LEU A 140 -18.30 -4.71 1.37
CA LEU A 140 -17.41 -3.57 1.19
C LEU A 140 -17.72 -2.88 -0.13
N THR A 141 -17.67 -1.55 -0.08
CA THR A 141 -17.76 -0.70 -1.28
C THR A 141 -16.38 -0.11 -1.57
N PRO A 142 -16.13 0.43 -2.77
CA PRO A 142 -14.88 1.15 -3.08
C PRO A 142 -14.55 2.27 -2.07
N LEU A 143 -15.59 2.91 -1.51
CA LEU A 143 -15.42 3.90 -0.44
C LEU A 143 -14.80 3.29 0.83
N HIS A 144 -15.26 2.09 1.23
CA HIS A 144 -14.67 1.38 2.36
C HIS A 144 -13.20 1.03 2.09
N ILE A 145 -12.89 0.55 0.88
CA ILE A 145 -11.52 0.22 0.47
C ILE A 145 -10.61 1.46 0.59
N THR A 146 -11.10 2.61 0.12
CA THR A 146 -10.42 3.90 0.27
C THR A 146 -10.20 4.25 1.75
N ALA A 147 -11.23 4.09 2.59
CA ALA A 147 -11.15 4.37 4.01
C ALA A 147 -10.14 3.46 4.74
N PHE A 148 -10.13 2.16 4.43
CA PHE A 148 -9.14 1.22 4.97
C PHE A 148 -7.72 1.60 4.55
N PHE A 149 -7.52 1.99 3.28
CA PHE A 149 -6.21 2.39 2.79
C PHE A 149 -5.72 3.70 3.44
N LEU A 150 -6.60 4.69 3.58
CA LEU A 150 -6.30 5.94 4.28
C LEU A 150 -5.96 5.68 5.74
N TYR A 151 -6.73 4.85 6.43
CA TYR A 151 -6.48 4.53 7.83
C TYR A 151 -5.19 3.71 8.00
N GLY A 152 -4.92 2.75 7.11
CA GLY A 152 -3.64 2.06 7.05
C GLY A 152 -2.47 3.01 6.85
N THR A 153 -2.64 4.05 6.04
CA THR A 153 -1.63 5.11 5.84
C THR A 153 -1.40 5.89 7.14
N VAL A 154 -2.46 6.21 7.90
CA VAL A 154 -2.34 6.83 9.23
C VAL A 154 -1.54 5.94 10.18
N ILE A 155 -1.80 4.63 10.20
CA ILE A 155 -1.03 3.67 11.00
C ILE A 155 0.44 3.69 10.60
N ALA A 156 0.73 3.63 9.30
CA ALA A 156 2.11 3.64 8.79
C ALA A 156 2.88 4.92 9.18
N VAL A 157 2.22 6.08 9.08
CA VAL A 157 2.76 7.37 9.50
C VAL A 157 2.99 7.40 11.02
N ALA A 158 2.04 6.92 11.82
CA ALA A 158 2.20 6.82 13.26
C ALA A 158 3.42 5.95 13.64
N LEU A 159 3.59 4.80 12.99
CA LEU A 159 4.74 3.92 13.20
C LEU A 159 6.06 4.60 12.85
N ALA A 160 6.13 5.30 11.70
CA ALA A 160 7.35 6.00 11.30
C ALA A 160 7.70 7.17 12.22
N MET A 161 6.71 7.92 12.69
CA MET A 161 6.92 9.04 13.62
C MET A 161 7.32 8.56 15.01
N VAL A 162 6.56 7.65 15.62
CA VAL A 162 6.82 7.16 16.98
C VAL A 162 8.11 6.33 17.02
N GLY A 163 8.29 5.44 16.03
CA GLY A 163 9.52 4.65 15.90
C GLY A 163 10.73 5.53 15.64
N GLY A 164 10.60 6.52 14.74
CA GLY A 164 11.67 7.48 14.45
C GLY A 164 12.06 8.33 15.66
N PHE A 165 11.07 8.78 16.43
CA PHE A 165 11.27 9.54 17.66
C PHE A 165 11.97 8.70 18.75
N LEU A 166 11.56 7.45 18.96
CA LEU A 166 12.20 6.60 19.95
C LEU A 166 13.62 6.20 19.53
N CYS A 167 13.84 5.93 18.23
CA CYS A 167 15.18 5.73 17.70
C CYS A 167 16.07 6.96 17.91
N SER A 168 15.59 8.19 17.68
CA SER A 168 16.40 9.38 17.91
C SER A 168 16.74 9.59 19.39
N ARG A 169 15.83 9.23 20.31
CA ARG A 169 16.08 9.32 21.75
C ARG A 169 17.05 8.26 22.28
N VAL A 170 17.02 7.04 21.74
CA VAL A 170 17.83 5.93 22.24
C VAL A 170 19.18 5.82 21.50
N LEU A 171 19.21 6.14 20.21
CA LEU A 171 20.38 5.94 19.33
C LEU A 171 21.07 7.26 18.93
N GLY A 172 20.50 8.41 19.30
CA GLY A 172 20.97 9.74 18.90
C GLY A 172 20.27 10.28 17.66
N GLU A 173 20.23 11.61 17.48
CA GLU A 173 19.47 12.26 16.39
C GLU A 173 19.98 11.93 14.98
N ASP A 174 21.26 11.59 14.86
CA ASP A 174 21.96 11.25 13.63
C ASP A 174 21.92 9.74 13.29
N TRP A 175 21.08 8.96 13.98
CA TRP A 175 21.01 7.50 13.80
C TRP A 175 20.73 7.08 12.36
N ARG A 176 19.94 7.85 11.61
CA ARG A 176 19.64 7.57 10.19
C ARG A 176 20.87 7.75 9.31
N THR A 177 21.58 8.86 9.47
CA THR A 177 22.82 9.14 8.73
C THR A 177 23.89 8.10 9.03
N LYS A 178 23.99 7.64 10.28
CA LYS A 178 24.90 6.56 10.68
C LYS A 178 24.55 5.21 10.05
N LEU A 179 23.27 4.93 9.82
CA LEU A 179 22.82 3.73 9.11
C LEU A 179 23.15 3.79 7.62
N GLU A 180 22.98 4.95 6.99
CA GLU A 180 23.27 5.17 5.57
C GLU A 180 24.78 5.23 5.29
N GLY A 181 25.56 5.91 6.15
CA GLY A 181 27.02 6.00 6.03
C GLY A 181 27.73 4.67 6.27
N GLY A 182 27.23 3.84 7.18
CA GLY A 182 27.76 2.49 7.42
C GLY A 182 27.52 1.50 6.27
N SER A 183 26.61 1.81 5.34
CA SER A 183 26.37 1.02 4.13
C SER A 183 27.43 1.25 3.04
N ALA A 184 28.16 2.38 3.07
CA ALA A 184 29.18 2.71 2.08
C ALA A 184 30.54 2.09 2.40
N GLU A 185 30.83 1.83 3.68
CA GLU A 185 32.12 1.31 4.14
C GLU A 185 32.18 -0.24 4.16
N GLU A 186 31.03 -0.92 4.03
CA GLU A 186 30.92 -2.39 3.98
C GLU A 186 30.77 -2.96 2.55
N ALA A 187 30.92 -2.15 1.48
CA ALA A 187 30.99 -2.69 0.12
C ALA A 187 32.39 -3.30 -0.12
N PRO A 188 32.53 -4.62 -0.28
CA PRO A 188 33.81 -5.18 -0.71
C PRO A 188 34.15 -4.55 -2.07
N ALA A 189 35.35 -4.00 -2.18
CA ALA A 189 35.92 -3.65 -3.47
C ALA A 189 35.90 -4.92 -4.33
N VAL A 190 35.05 -4.92 -5.35
CA VAL A 190 35.08 -5.88 -6.47
C VAL A 190 35.70 -5.15 -7.65
#